data_AF-A0A7J2S2I1-F1
#
_entry.id   AF-A0A7J2S2I1-F1
#
_cell.length_a   1.000
_cell.length_b   1.000
_cell.length_c   1.000
_cell.angle_alpha   90.00
_cell.angle_beta   90.00
_cell.angle_gamma   90.00
#
_symmetry.space_group_name_H-M   'P 1'
#
loop_
_entity.id
_entity.type
_entity.pdbx_description
1 polymer ?
#
loop_
_entity_poly.entity_id
_entity_poly.type
_entity_poly.pdbx_seq_one_letter_code
_entity_poly.pdbx_strand_id
1 'polypeptide(L)' 'MGILPIAPVDRLVREAGAERVSEGAREALAKILEEEGMKIAKEAIKLAEHAGRKTVKVEDIELAAARM' A
#
# COMPACT_ATOMS: atom_id res chain seq x y z
N MET A 1 -11.20 4.36 -11.17
CA MET A 1 -11.46 3.24 -10.25
C MET A 1 -10.14 2.94 -9.54
N GLY A 2 -10.05 3.15 -8.23
CA GLY A 2 -8.86 2.81 -7.43
C GLY A 2 -8.85 1.33 -7.05
N ILE A 3 -7.68 0.80 -6.74
CA ILE A 3 -7.47 -0.56 -6.20
C ILE A 3 -7.97 -0.63 -4.75
N LEU A 4 -7.72 0.42 -3.96
CA LEU A 4 -8.10 0.50 -2.56
C LEU A 4 -9.53 1.08 -2.42
N PRO A 5 -10.42 0.39 -1.69
CA PRO A 5 -11.73 0.95 -1.39
C PRO A 5 -11.61 2.21 -0.51
N ILE A 6 -12.42 3.23 -0.81
CA ILE A 6 -12.37 4.54 -0.13
C ILE A 6 -12.78 4.45 1.35
N ALA A 7 -13.70 3.56 1.72
CA ALA A 7 -14.19 3.47 3.10
C ALA A 7 -13.11 3.01 4.12
N PRO A 8 -12.30 1.97 3.85
CA PRO A 8 -11.11 1.66 4.65
C PRO A 8 -10.12 2.82 4.76
N VAL A 9 -9.91 3.58 3.69
CA VAL A 9 -9.00 4.74 3.69
C VAL A 9 -9.55 5.87 4.57
N ASP A 10 -10.86 6.14 4.52
CA ASP A 10 -11.52 7.06 5.47
C ASP A 10 -11.29 6.64 6.93
N ARG A 11 -11.48 5.35 7.23
CA ARG A 11 -11.23 4.83 8.58
C ARG A 11 -9.79 5.05 9.02
N LEU A 12 -8.81 4.83 8.15
CA LEU A 12 -7.40 5.04 8.46
C LEU A 12 -7.12 6.48 8.92
N VAL A 13 -7.72 7.47 8.24
CA VAL A 13 -7.57 8.90 8.60
C VAL A 13 -8.28 9.23 9.92
N ARG A 14 -9.43 8.62 10.18
CA ARG A 14 -10.18 8.81 11.43
C ARG A 14 -9.49 8.18 12.63
N GLU A 15 -8.93 6.98 12.48
CA GLU A 15 -8.10 6.32 13.50
C GLU A 15 -6.82 7.12 13.79
N ALA A 16 -6.31 7.88 12.81
CA ALA A 16 -5.24 8.85 13.02
C ALA A 16 -5.68 10.12 13.77
N GLY A 17 -6.96 10.24 14.16
CA GLY A 17 -7.50 11.32 14.99
C GLY A 17 -8.31 12.38 14.25
N ALA A 18 -8.61 12.20 12.95
CA ALA A 18 -9.42 13.15 12.22
C ALA A 18 -10.92 13.01 12.54
N GLU A 19 -11.55 14.08 13.02
CA GLU A 19 -13.00 14.11 13.26
C GLU A 19 -13.80 14.16 11.94
N ARG A 20 -13.29 14.89 10.94
CA ARG A 20 -13.92 15.09 9.62
C ARG A 20 -12.91 14.86 8.51
N VAL A 21 -13.33 14.19 7.45
CA VAL A 21 -12.50 13.90 6.27
C VAL A 21 -13.31 14.21 5.01
N SER A 22 -12.77 15.05 4.12
CA SER A 22 -13.44 15.35 2.84
C SER A 22 -13.36 14.15 1.89
N GLU A 23 -14.22 14.10 0.87
CA GLU A 23 -14.13 13.07 -0.17
C GLU A 23 -12.79 13.09 -0.90
N GLY A 24 -12.39 14.26 -1.39
CA GLY A 24 -11.10 14.41 -2.09
C GLY A 24 -9.88 14.05 -1.24
N ALA A 25 -9.91 14.28 0.08
CA ALA A 25 -8.82 13.84 0.96
C ALA A 25 -8.70 12.31 1.04
N ARG A 26 -9.83 11.61 1.09
CA ARG A 26 -9.86 10.14 1.09
C ARG A 26 -9.36 9.57 -0.24
N GLU A 27 -9.79 10.15 -1.34
CA GLU A 27 -9.36 9.74 -2.69
C GLU A 27 -7.86 10.00 -2.90
N ALA A 28 -7.37 11.16 -2.47
CA ALA A 28 -5.96 11.51 -2.57
C ALA A 28 -5.08 10.54 -1.76
N LEU A 29 -5.47 10.22 -0.52
CA LEU A 29 -4.74 9.26 0.30
C LEU A 29 -4.79 7.85 -0.31
N ALA A 30 -5.95 7.42 -0.82
CA ALA A 30 -6.08 6.12 -1.49
C ALA A 30 -5.08 6.01 -2.66
N LYS A 31 -5.01 7.05 -3.49
CA LYS A 31 -4.06 7.11 -4.61
C LYS A 31 -2.60 7.02 -4.14
N ILE A 32 -2.21 7.75 -3.11
CA ILE A 32 -0.85 7.72 -2.58
C ILE A 32 -0.50 6.33 -2.02
N LEU A 33 -1.41 5.73 -1.25
CA LEU A 33 -1.21 4.39 -0.71
C LEU A 33 -1.10 3.32 -1.81
N GLU A 34 -1.87 3.46 -2.89
CA GLU A 34 -1.76 2.58 -4.07
C GLU A 34 -0.41 2.75 -4.77
N GLU A 35 0.05 3.98 -4.96
CA GLU A 35 1.34 4.26 -5.60
C GLU A 35 2.50 3.67 -4.80
N GLU A 36 2.53 3.87 -3.47
CA GLU A 36 3.55 3.29 -2.61
C GLU A 36 3.44 1.76 -2.52
N GLY A 37 2.22 1.24 -2.34
CA GLY A 37 1.97 -0.20 -2.35
C GLY A 37 2.42 -0.87 -3.64
N MET A 38 2.26 -0.22 -4.79
CA MET A 38 2.70 -0.74 -6.08
C MET A 38 4.22 -0.77 -6.22
N LYS A 39 4.93 0.22 -5.67
CA LYS A 39 6.40 0.21 -5.65
C LYS A 39 6.93 -0.94 -4.78
N ILE A 40 6.38 -1.10 -3.57
CA ILE A 40 6.73 -2.18 -2.64
C ILE A 40 6.45 -3.55 -3.30
N ALA A 41 5.26 -3.72 -3.90
CA ALA A 41 4.88 -4.96 -4.55
C ALA A 41 5.83 -5.33 -5.71
N LYS A 42 6.22 -4.36 -6.54
CA LYS A 42 7.19 -4.59 -7.64
C LYS A 42 8.54 -5.02 -7.12
N GLU A 43 9.03 -4.43 -6.04
CA GLU A 43 10.31 -4.81 -5.45
C GLU A 43 10.23 -6.20 -4.79
N ALA A 44 9.15 -6.50 -4.07
CA ALA A 44 8.92 -7.81 -3.48
C ALA A 44 8.86 -8.93 -4.54
N ILE A 45 8.27 -8.65 -5.71
CA ILE A 45 8.28 -9.59 -6.85
C ILE A 45 9.73 -9.88 -7.29
N LYS A 46 10.56 -8.85 -7.47
CA LYS A 46 11.97 -9.06 -7.83
C LYS A 46 12.70 -9.88 -6.78
N LEU A 47 12.47 -9.63 -5.50
CA LEU A 47 13.10 -10.38 -4.41
C LEU A 47 12.71 -11.87 -4.45
N ALA A 48 11.42 -12.16 -4.66
CA ALA A 48 10.95 -13.53 -4.84
C ALA A 48 11.59 -14.20 -6.06
N GLU A 49 11.67 -13.50 -7.20
CA GLU A 49 12.32 -13.98 -8.44
C GLU A 49 13.81 -14.28 -8.24
N HIS A 50 14.56 -13.40 -7.56
CA HIS A 50 15.97 -13.63 -7.24
C HIS A 50 16.17 -14.84 -6.33
N ALA A 51 15.19 -15.15 -5.48
CA ALA A 51 15.17 -16.35 -4.65
C ALA A 51 14.65 -17.60 -5.41
N GLY A 52 14.40 -17.51 -6.73
CA GLY A 52 13.89 -18.61 -7.55
C GLY A 52 12.43 -18.98 -7.30
N ARG A 53 11.67 -18.13 -6.59
CA ARG A 53 10.26 -18.35 -6.24
C ARG A 53 9.34 -17.52 -7.13
N LYS A 54 8.17 -18.07 -7.45
CA LYS A 54 7.07 -17.31 -8.09
C LYS A 54 6.07 -16.73 -7.09
N THR A 55 6.03 -17.28 -5.89
CA THR A 55 5.16 -16.82 -4.81
C THR A 55 5.89 -15.79 -3.97
N VAL A 56 5.35 -14.57 -3.93
CA VAL A 56 5.77 -13.51 -3.01
C VAL A 56 5.36 -13.89 -1.59
N LYS A 57 6.31 -13.85 -0.67
CA LYS A 57 6.12 -14.14 0.76
C LYS A 57 6.13 -12.85 1.58
N VAL A 58 5.73 -12.98 2.84
CA VAL A 58 5.77 -11.90 3.84
C VAL A 58 7.17 -11.28 3.91
N GLU A 59 8.21 -12.11 3.98
CA GLU A 59 9.61 -11.67 4.03
C GLU A 59 10.01 -10.77 2.84
N ASP A 60 9.46 -11.03 1.65
CA ASP A 60 9.75 -10.23 0.45
C ASP A 60 9.11 -8.84 0.54
N ILE A 61 7.88 -8.76 1.08
CA ILE A 61 7.15 -7.50 1.29
C ILE A 61 7.82 -6.66 2.37
N GLU A 62 8.15 -7.26 3.51
CA GLU A 62 8.80 -6.57 4.63
C GLU A 62 10.19 -6.06 4.22
N LEU A 63 10.97 -6.88 3.51
CA LEU A 63 12.29 -6.48 3.02
C LEU A 63 12.19 -5.40 1.94
N ALA A 64 11.22 -5.47 1.04
CA ALA A 64 10.97 -4.43 0.05
C ALA A 64 10.61 -3.10 0.73
N ALA A 65 9.68 -3.13 1.69
CA ALA A 65 9.27 -1.93 2.42
C ALA A 65 10.42 -1.31 3.24
N ALA A 66 11.29 -2.14 3.83
CA ALA A 66 12.42 -1.66 4.63
C ALA A 66 13.58 -1.05 3.80
N ARG A 67 13.63 -1.32 2.50
CA ARG A 67 14.69 -0.84 1.58
C ARG A 67 14.30 0.40 0.79
N MET A 68 13.06 0.86 0.93
CA MET A 68 12.51 2.03 0.24
C MET A 68 12.63 3.31 1.06
#